data_AF-A0A482WR69-F1
#
_entry.id   AF-A0A482WR69-F1
#
_cell.length_a   1.000
_cell.length_b   1.000
_cell.length_c   1.000
_cell.angle_alpha   90.00
_cell.angle_beta   90.00
_cell.angle_gamma   90.00
#
_symmetry.space_group_name_H-M   'P 1'
#
loop_
_entity.id
_entity.type
_entity.pdbx_description
1 polymer ?
#
loop_
_entity_poly.entity_id
_entity_poly.type
_entity_poly.pdbx_seq_one_letter_code
_entity_poly.pdbx_strand_id
1 'polypeptide(L)'
;MVLFRFIHGKDVFEAFYKKDLAKRLIVGKSASVDAEKSMLSKLKQECGGGFTSKLEGMFKDMELSKDINIAFKQFYVVPESL
;
A
#
# COMPACT_ATOMS: atom_id res chain seq x y z
N MET A 1 4.43 -18.15 -4.14
CA MET A 1 5.74 -17.66 -3.70
C MET A 1 6.79 -18.77 -3.69
N VAL A 2 6.72 -19.73 -4.62
CA VAL A 2 7.62 -20.91 -4.58
C VAL A 2 9.07 -20.51 -4.83
N LEU A 3 9.34 -19.73 -5.89
CA LEU A 3 10.68 -19.24 -6.19
C LEU A 3 11.24 -18.32 -5.08
N PHE A 4 10.40 -17.44 -4.54
CA PHE A 4 10.79 -16.48 -3.52
C PHE A 4 11.33 -17.13 -2.23
N ARG A 5 10.87 -18.36 -1.92
CA ARG A 5 11.34 -19.12 -0.75
C ARG A 5 12.82 -19.48 -0.85
N PHE A 6 13.34 -19.66 -2.06
CA PHE A 6 14.74 -20.05 -2.32
C PHE A 6 15.69 -18.85 -2.48
N ILE A 7 15.17 -17.61 -2.47
CA ILE A 7 16.00 -16.41 -2.65
C ILE A 7 16.67 -16.04 -1.32
N HIS A 8 17.99 -15.88 -1.38
CA HIS A 8 18.79 -15.22 -0.34
C HIS A 8 18.77 -13.69 -0.56
N GLY A 9 18.78 -12.90 0.51
CA GLY A 9 18.71 -11.43 0.41
C GLY A 9 17.29 -10.88 0.22
N LYS A 10 16.33 -11.34 1.04
CA LYS A 10 14.93 -10.89 0.99
C LYS A 10 14.75 -9.41 1.37
N ASP A 11 15.69 -8.85 2.12
CA ASP A 11 15.80 -7.43 2.45
C ASP A 11 16.03 -6.55 1.20
N VAL A 12 16.86 -7.03 0.26
CA VAL A 12 17.07 -6.36 -1.03
C VAL A 12 15.77 -6.37 -1.83
N PHE A 13 15.08 -7.52 -1.89
CA PHE A 13 13.77 -7.61 -2.52
C PHE A 13 12.76 -6.65 -1.86
N GLU A 14 12.71 -6.58 -0.53
CA GLU A 14 11.83 -5.67 0.21
C GLU A 14 12.07 -4.21 -0.20
N ALA A 15 13.33 -3.80 -0.27
CA ALA A 15 13.70 -2.43 -0.62
C ALA A 15 13.20 -2.03 -2.02
N PHE A 16 13.40 -2.90 -3.01
CA PHE A 16 12.92 -2.67 -4.37
C PHE A 16 11.39 -2.76 -4.46
N TYR A 17 10.78 -3.78 -3.85
CA TYR A 17 9.34 -3.96 -3.86
C TYR A 17 8.62 -2.76 -3.24
N LYS A 18 9.10 -2.26 -2.10
CA LYS A 18 8.57 -1.07 -1.44
C LYS A 18 8.64 0.17 -2.34
N LYS A 19 9.79 0.41 -2.98
CA LYS A 19 9.97 1.54 -3.91
C LYS A 19 8.95 1.49 -5.05
N ASP A 20 8.77 0.32 -5.64
CA ASP A 20 7.90 0.17 -6.80
C ASP A 20 6.42 0.16 -6.41
N LEU A 21 6.07 -0.38 -5.24
CA LEU A 21 4.73 -0.26 -4.66
C LEU A 21 4.36 1.20 -4.41
N ALA A 22 5.28 2.01 -3.86
CA ALA A 22 5.03 3.43 -3.62
C ALA A 22 4.66 4.16 -4.92
N LYS A 23 5.41 3.90 -6.00
CA LYS A 23 5.11 4.47 -7.32
C LYS A 23 3.74 4.04 -7.84
N ARG A 24 3.36 2.77 -7.66
CA ARG A 24 2.05 2.28 -8.12
C ARG A 24 0.90 2.92 -7.35
N LEU A 25 1.02 3.03 -6.03
CA LEU A 25 0.00 3.64 -5.17
C LEU A 25 -0.18 5.13 -5.46
N ILE A 26 0.91 5.89 -5.57
CA ILE A 26 0.85 7.35 -5.75
C ILE A 26 0.38 7.73 -7.16
N VAL A 27 0.87 7.03 -8.19
CA VAL A 27 0.54 7.35 -9.59
C VAL A 27 -0.78 6.70 -10.03
N GLY A 28 -1.43 5.91 -9.16
CA GLY A 28 -2.69 5.23 -9.46
C GLY A 28 -2.57 4.18 -10.57
N LYS A 29 -1.39 3.58 -10.76
CA LYS A 29 -1.10 2.60 -11.82
C LYS A 29 -1.24 1.14 -11.37
N SER A 30 -1.83 0.88 -10.20
CA SER A 30 -2.09 -0.48 -9.76
C SER A 30 -3.21 -1.11 -10.60
N ALA A 31 -2.98 -2.33 -11.10
CA ALA A 31 -3.97 -3.06 -11.90
C ALA A 31 -5.20 -3.48 -11.07
N SER A 32 -5.01 -3.81 -9.79
CA SER A 32 -6.07 -4.15 -8.85
C SER A 32 -5.57 -3.98 -7.42
N VAL A 33 -6.39 -3.38 -6.55
CA VAL A 33 -6.11 -3.25 -5.12
C VAL A 33 -6.10 -4.62 -4.44
N ASP A 34 -7.01 -5.52 -4.83
CA ASP A 34 -7.10 -6.86 -4.27
C ASP A 34 -5.87 -7.71 -4.61
N ALA A 35 -5.33 -7.53 -5.82
CA ALA A 35 -4.09 -8.18 -6.22
C ALA A 35 -2.91 -7.74 -5.35
N GLU A 36 -2.80 -6.45 -5.05
CA GLU A 36 -1.74 -5.93 -4.17
C GLU A 36 -1.90 -6.43 -2.73
N LYS A 37 -3.14 -6.41 -2.19
CA LYS A 37 -3.44 -6.97 -0.85
C LYS A 37 -3.14 -8.47 -0.78
N SER A 38 -3.48 -9.24 -1.82
CA SER A 38 -3.16 -10.67 -1.93
C SER A 38 -1.65 -10.91 -1.94
N MET A 39 -0.88 -10.07 -2.65
CA MET A 39 0.58 -10.18 -2.68
C MET A 39 1.20 -9.91 -1.30
N LEU A 40 0.72 -8.89 -0.58
CA LEU A 40 1.15 -8.64 0.80
C LEU A 40 0.85 -9.82 1.73
N SER A 41 -0.35 -10.41 1.63
CA SER A 41 -0.71 -11.58 2.44
C SER A 41 0.24 -12.76 2.22
N LYS A 42 0.60 -13.03 0.95
CA LYS A 42 1.58 -14.06 0.60
C LYS A 42 2.98 -13.74 1.14
N LEU A 43 3.42 -12.49 1.08
CA LEU A 43 4.72 -12.06 1.64
C LEU A 43 4.75 -12.20 3.16
N LYS A 44 3.65 -11.84 3.84
CA LYS A 44 3.50 -11.98 5.29
C LYS A 44 3.55 -13.44 5.72
N GLN A 45 2.93 -14.34 4.96
CA GLN A 45 3.00 -15.77 5.22
C GLN A 45 4.43 -16.31 5.09
N GLU A 46 5.20 -15.84 4.11
CA GLU A 46 6.56 -16.35 3.84
C GLU A 46 7.66 -15.69 4.70
N CYS A 47 7.48 -14.43 5.11
CA CYS A 47 8.52 -13.63 5.79
C CYS A 47 8.12 -13.08 7.15
N GLY A 48 6.87 -13.28 7.58
CA GLY A 48 6.33 -12.77 8.83
C GLY A 48 5.87 -11.31 8.75
N GLY A 49 5.17 -10.87 9.82
CA GLY A 49 4.58 -9.53 9.90
C GLY A 49 5.59 -8.39 9.98
N GLY A 50 6.80 -8.63 10.50
CA GLY A 50 7.85 -7.61 10.52
C GLY A 50 8.24 -7.14 9.12
N PHE A 51 8.36 -8.09 8.18
CA PHE A 51 8.71 -7.83 6.79
C PHE A 51 7.67 -7.00 6.04
N THR A 52 6.38 -7.24 6.29
CA THR A 52 5.29 -6.53 5.61
C THR A 52 4.82 -5.28 6.33
N SER A 53 5.24 -5.03 7.57
CA SER A 53 4.76 -3.93 8.42
C SER A 53 4.75 -2.56 7.72
N LYS A 54 5.85 -2.19 7.06
CA LYS A 54 5.97 -0.93 6.32
C LYS A 54 5.09 -0.88 5.09
N LEU A 55 4.98 -2.00 4.37
CA LEU A 55 4.12 -2.11 3.19
C LEU A 55 2.64 -1.98 3.58
N GLU A 56 2.23 -2.61 4.68
CA GLU A 56 0.88 -2.49 5.24
C GLU A 56 0.59 -1.04 5.67
N GLY A 57 1.56 -0.34 6.24
CA GLY A 57 1.48 1.09 6.55
C GLY A 57 1.16 1.95 5.34
N MET A 58 1.83 1.71 4.21
CA MET A 58 1.57 2.46 2.97
C MET A 58 0.11 2.33 2.48
N PHE A 59 -0.54 1.19 2.69
CA PHE A 59 -1.97 1.03 2.36
C PHE A 59 -2.87 1.83 3.29
N LYS A 60 -2.58 1.81 4.59
CA LYS A 60 -3.32 2.60 5.59
C LYS A 60 -3.20 4.09 5.30
N ASP A 61 -2.01 4.56 4.93
CA ASP A 61 -1.79 5.96 4.56
C ASP A 61 -2.62 6.36 3.34
N MET A 62 -2.82 5.45 2.39
CA MET A 62 -3.68 5.69 1.22
C MET A 62 -5.16 5.73 1.54
N GLU A 63 -5.64 4.91 2.47
CA GLU A 63 -7.03 4.97 2.96
C GLU A 63 -7.26 6.28 3.74
N LEU A 64 -6.37 6.60 4.70
CA LEU A 64 -6.44 7.83 5.49
C LEU A 64 -6.41 9.09 4.59
N SER A 65 -5.55 9.11 3.57
CA SER A 65 -5.46 10.24 2.64
C SER A 65 -6.76 10.45 1.87
N LYS A 66 -7.50 9.38 1.54
CA LYS A 66 -8.80 9.49 0.87
C LYS A 66 -9.84 10.08 1.81
N ASP A 67 -9.90 9.61 3.04
CA ASP A 67 -10.85 10.09 4.05
C ASP A 67 -10.64 11.59 4.35
N ILE A 68 -9.38 12.00 4.52
CA ILE A 68 -9.01 13.42 4.70
C ILE A 68 -9.44 14.25 3.48
N ASN A 69 -9.21 13.76 2.27
CA ASN A 69 -9.60 14.48 1.04
C ASN A 69 -11.12 14.62 0.92
N ILE A 70 -11.90 13.60 1.32
CA ILE A 70 -13.36 13.67 1.37
C ILE A 70 -13.82 14.72 2.39
N ALA A 71 -13.29 14.67 3.61
CA ALA A 71 -13.63 15.64 4.67
C ALA A 71 -13.28 17.08 4.26
N PHE A 72 -12.12 17.27 3.63
CA PHE A 72 -11.70 18.54 3.07
C PHE A 72 -12.69 19.03 2.01
N LYS A 73 -13.05 18.20 1.03
CA LYS A 73 -14.05 18.57 0.01
C LYS A 73 -15.39 18.94 0.63
N GLN A 74 -15.87 18.19 1.63
CA GLN A 74 -17.13 18.49 2.31
C GLN A 74 -17.10 19.87 3.00
N PHE A 75 -15.98 20.22 3.64
CA PHE A 75 -15.82 21.54 4.26
C PHE A 75 -15.97 22.69 3.24
N TYR A 76 -15.40 22.56 2.04
CA TYR A 76 -15.53 23.58 0.99
C TYR A 76 -16.86 23.52 0.20
N VAL A 77 -17.57 22.38 0.23
CA VAL A 77 -18.89 22.20 -0.42
C VAL A 77 -20.04 22.67 0.48
N VAL A 78 -19.75 23.33 1.60
CA VAL A 78 -20.70 24.20 2.31
C VAL A 78 -20.46 25.67 1.93
N PRO A 79 -20.90 26.15 0.74
CA PRO A 79 -21.12 27.56 0.53
C PRO A 79 -22.48 27.97 1.10
N GLU A 80 -22.44 28.79 2.15
CA GLU A 80 -23.33 29.95 2.34
C GLU A 80 -24.86 29.66 2.26
N SER A 81 -25.38 28.82 3.15
CA SER A 81 -26.80 28.89 3.53
C SER A 81 -26.96 29.79 4.76
N LEU A 82 -26.80 31.09 4.55
CA LEU A 82 -27.38 32.16 5.37
C LEU A 82 -28.23 33.03 4.44
#